data_AF-A0A3D4C4V8-F1
#
_entry.id   AF-A0A3D4C4V8-F1
#
_cell.length_a   1.000
_cell.length_b   1.000
_cell.length_c   1.000
_cell.angle_alpha   90.00
_cell.angle_beta   90.00
_cell.angle_gamma   90.00
#
_symmetry.space_group_name_H-M   'P 1'
#
loop_
_entity.id
_entity.type
_entity.pdbx_description
1 polymer ?
#
loop_
_entity_poly.entity_id
_entity_poly.type
_entity_poly.pdbx_seq_one_letter_code
_entity_poly.pdbx_strand_id
1 'polypeptide(L)' 'MTLNKHQIRGLPNFKCTILDANQFEKLMIDAGYSISGTAPAQGNRIKVWWVHEQYPRVESIYTPDQKKVITAYHV' A
#
# COMPACT_ATOMS: atom_id res chain seq x y z
N MET A 1 -4.11 1.26 11.64
CA MET A 1 -2.70 1.71 11.64
C MET A 1 -2.51 2.66 10.46
N THR A 2 -1.45 3.46 10.44
CA THR A 2 -1.19 4.51 9.42
C THR A 2 0.07 4.20 8.63
N LEU A 3 0.23 4.81 7.46
CA LEU A 3 1.29 4.48 6.50
C LEU A 3 2.71 4.60 7.07
N ASN A 4 2.95 5.55 7.96
CA ASN A 4 4.23 5.75 8.65
C ASN A 4 4.57 4.72 9.74
N LYS A 5 3.74 3.70 9.97
CA LYS A 5 3.97 2.71 11.04
C LYS A 5 4.75 1.48 10.58
N HIS A 6 4.82 1.23 9.29
CA HIS A 6 5.46 0.04 8.73
C HIS A 6 6.46 0.43 7.66
N GLN A 7 7.61 -0.24 7.68
CA GLN A 7 8.58 -0.15 6.60
C GLN A 7 8.23 -1.18 5.53
N ILE A 8 8.17 -0.73 4.28
CA ILE A 8 8.03 -1.59 3.11
C ILE A 8 9.42 -1.74 2.49
N ARG A 9 9.85 -2.98 2.25
CA ARG A 9 11.14 -3.28 1.60
C ARG A 9 11.15 -2.69 0.19
N GLY A 10 12.30 -2.17 -0.23
CA GLY A 10 12.44 -1.48 -1.52
C GLY A 10 11.94 -0.03 -1.53
N LEU A 11 11.35 0.45 -0.43
CA LEU A 11 10.85 1.83 -0.31
C LEU A 11 11.49 2.57 0.88
N PRO A 12 11.65 3.91 0.76
CA PRO A 12 12.00 4.72 1.91
C PRO A 12 10.85 4.75 2.94
N ASN A 13 11.18 4.99 4.20
CA ASN A 13 10.18 5.11 5.26
C ASN A 13 9.23 6.28 4.98
N PHE A 14 7.93 6.00 4.99
CA PHE A 14 6.91 7.02 4.89
C PHE A 14 6.90 7.90 6.14
N LYS A 15 6.99 9.22 5.95
CA LYS A 15 6.85 10.20 7.05
C LYS A 15 5.41 10.62 7.28
N CYS A 16 4.54 10.44 6.29
CA CYS A 16 3.13 10.79 6.34
C CYS A 16 2.26 9.64 6.88
N THR A 17 1.13 9.99 7.51
CA THR A 17 0.17 9.01 8.02
C THR A 17 -0.76 8.47 6.94
N ILE A 18 -1.00 9.25 5.89
CA ILE A 18 -1.76 8.91 4.69
C ILE A 18 -1.05 9.50 3.46
N LEU A 19 -1.26 8.91 2.29
CA LEU A 19 -0.67 9.39 1.03
C LEU A 19 -1.70 9.31 -0.10
N ASP A 20 -1.58 10.16 -1.12
CA ASP A 20 -2.41 10.02 -2.32
C ASP A 20 -2.13 8.69 -3.03
N ALA A 21 -3.19 8.03 -3.50
CA ALA A 21 -3.12 6.71 -4.12
C ALA A 21 -2.17 6.68 -5.30
N ASN A 22 -2.32 7.61 -6.25
CA ASN A 22 -1.46 7.69 -7.43
C ASN A 22 0.03 7.84 -7.06
N GLN A 23 0.33 8.58 -5.99
CA GLN A 23 1.72 8.76 -5.52
C GLN A 23 2.25 7.46 -4.90
N PHE A 24 1.44 6.82 -4.05
CA PHE A 24 1.81 5.55 -3.43
C PHE A 24 2.02 4.45 -4.46
N GLU A 25 1.09 4.31 -5.42
CA GLU A 25 1.14 3.28 -6.45
C GLU A 25 2.34 3.46 -7.37
N LYS A 26 2.65 4.71 -7.75
CA LYS A 26 3.87 5.01 -8.49
C LYS A 26 5.12 4.55 -7.73
N LEU A 27 5.21 4.85 -6.43
CA LEU A 27 6.33 4.41 -5.59
C LEU A 27 6.43 2.88 -5.54
N MET A 28 5.31 2.17 -5.37
CA MET A 28 5.29 0.70 -5.37
C MET A 28 5.78 0.12 -6.69
N ILE A 29 5.29 0.65 -7.82
CA ILE A 29 5.68 0.22 -9.17
C ILE A 29 7.16 0.51 -9.43
N ASP A 30 7.63 1.72 -9.09
CA ASP A 30 9.04 2.12 -9.23
C ASP A 30 9.96 1.24 -8.37
N ALA A 31 9.46 0.72 -7.24
CA ALA A 31 10.15 -0.24 -6.38
C ALA A 31 10.04 -1.71 -6.85
N GLY A 32 9.40 -1.97 -8.00
CA GLY A 32 9.28 -3.29 -8.62
C GLY A 32 8.07 -4.11 -8.15
N TYR A 33 7.16 -3.54 -7.36
CA TYR A 33 5.94 -4.25 -6.96
C TYR A 33 4.87 -4.20 -8.07
N SER A 34 4.07 -5.25 -8.15
CA SER A 34 2.90 -5.32 -9.02
C SER A 34 1.65 -5.70 -8.24
N ILE A 35 0.47 -5.27 -8.70
CA ILE A 35 -0.80 -5.58 -8.05
C ILE A 35 -1.18 -7.04 -8.33
N SER A 36 -1.45 -7.81 -7.28
CA SER A 36 -1.95 -9.19 -7.41
C SER A 36 -3.47 -9.30 -7.24
N GLY A 37 -4.13 -8.28 -6.70
CA GLY A 37 -5.59 -8.28 -6.54
C GLY A 37 -6.11 -7.24 -5.57
N THR A 38 -7.43 -7.13 -5.49
CA THR A 38 -8.14 -6.19 -4.62
C THR A 38 -9.31 -6.88 -3.92
N ALA A 39 -9.71 -6.38 -2.75
CA ALA A 39 -10.90 -6.85 -2.05
C ALA A 39 -11.48 -5.74 -1.15
N PRO A 40 -12.76 -5.87 -0.73
CA PRO A 40 -13.30 -5.05 0.34
C PRO A 40 -12.54 -5.26 1.67
N ALA A 41 -12.42 -4.18 2.44
CA ALA A 41 -11.87 -4.15 3.79
C ALA A 41 -12.89 -3.50 4.75
N GLN A 42 -12.66 -3.68 6.05
CA GLN A 42 -13.54 -3.16 7.09
C GLN A 42 -13.77 -1.64 6.96
N GLY A 43 -15.01 -1.20 7.15
CA GLY A 43 -15.38 0.21 7.09
C GLY A 43 -15.50 0.74 5.66
N ASN A 44 -15.97 -0.09 4.72
CA ASN A 44 -16.16 0.25 3.30
C ASN A 44 -14.86 0.68 2.60
N ARG A 45 -13.72 0.19 3.09
CA ARG A 45 -12.40 0.47 2.53
C ARG A 45 -12.05 -0.57 1.48
N ILE A 46 -11.03 -0.28 0.69
CA ILE A 46 -10.50 -1.23 -0.29
C ILE A 46 -9.13 -1.68 0.17
N LYS A 47 -8.86 -2.98 0.15
CA LYS A 47 -7.51 -3.53 0.28
C LYS A 47 -6.96 -3.91 -1.09
N VAL A 48 -5.67 -3.66 -1.28
CA VAL A 48 -4.92 -4.02 -2.49
C VAL A 48 -3.69 -4.81 -2.06
N TRP A 49 -3.46 -5.94 -2.72
CA TRP A 49 -2.28 -6.77 -2.52
C TRP A 49 -1.25 -6.50 -3.61
N TRP A 50 0.00 -6.41 -3.18
CA TRP A 50 1.15 -6.15 -4.01
C TRP A 50 2.17 -7.27 -3.87
N VAL A 51 2.67 -7.78 -4.98
CA VAL A 51 3.68 -8.84 -5.03
C VAL A 51 4.98 -8.31 -5.62
N HIS A 52 6.08 -8.92 -5.23
CA HIS A 52 7.42 -8.64 -5.70
C HIS A 52 8.18 -9.97 -5.79
N GLU A 53 9.10 -10.10 -6.74
CA GLU A 53 9.84 -11.37 -6.95
C GLU A 53 10.74 -11.74 -5.75
N GLN A 54 11.29 -10.72 -5.09
CA GLN A 54 12.29 -10.89 -4.02
C GLN A 54 11.79 -10.54 -2.61
N TYR A 55 10.64 -9.87 -2.48
CA TYR A 55 10.18 -9.32 -1.20
C TYR A 55 8.82 -9.90 -0.80
N PRO A 56 8.50 -9.97 0.51
CA PRO A 56 7.18 -10.41 0.95
C PRO A 56 6.07 -9.53 0.37
N ARG A 57 4.91 -10.16 0.16
CA ARG A 57 3.70 -9.48 -0.30
C ARG A 57 3.38 -8.31 0.62
N VAL A 58 2.81 -7.24 0.06
CA VAL A 58 2.34 -6.09 0.83
C VAL A 58 0.83 -6.01 0.70
N GLU A 59 0.13 -5.81 1.82
CA GLU A 59 -1.27 -5.42 1.84
C GLU A 59 -1.33 -3.91 2.11
N SER A 60 -2.14 -3.21 1.33
CA SER A 60 -2.38 -1.77 1.48
C SER A 60 -3.88 -1.51 1.58
N ILE A 61 -4.27 -0.55 2.41
CA ILE A 61 -5.66 -0.20 2.67
C ILE A 61 -5.90 1.23 2.20
N TYR A 62 -6.92 1.40 1.37
CA TYR A 62 -7.32 2.64 0.75
C TYR A 62 -8.62 3.17 1.37
N THR A 63 -8.86 4.47 1.18
CA THR A 63 -10.17 5.08 1.42
C THR A 63 -11.24 4.49 0.49
N PRO A 64 -12.54 4.61 0.83
CA PRO A 64 -13.63 4.09 0.00
C PRO A 64 -13.63 4.62 -1.44
N ASP A 65 -13.20 5.87 -1.63
CA ASP A 65 -13.06 6.53 -2.93
C ASP A 65 -11.74 6.19 -3.64
N GLN A 66 -10.90 5.35 -3.04
CA GLN A 66 -9.57 4.94 -3.51
C GLN A 66 -8.60 6.10 -3.78
N LYS A 67 -8.88 7.31 -3.30
CA LYS A 67 -8.00 8.47 -3.55
C LYS A 67 -6.79 8.50 -2.62
N LYS A 68 -6.87 7.87 -1.46
CA LYS A 68 -5.80 7.88 -0.45
C LYS A 68 -5.51 6.50 0.09
N VAL A 69 -4.22 6.25 0.35
CA VAL A 69 -3.73 5.09 1.08
C VAL A 69 -3.57 5.44 2.55
N ILE A 70 -4.19 4.63 3.39
CA ILE A 70 -4.24 4.80 4.84
C ILE A 70 -3.09 4.06 5.50
N THR A 71 -2.81 2.83 5.07
CA THR A 71 -1.74 1.99 5.63
C THR A 71 -1.28 0.99 4.60
N ALA A 72 -0.04 0.53 4.71
CA ALA A 72 0.49 -0.59 3.96
C ALA A 72 1.51 -1.33 4.82
N TYR A 73 1.57 -2.66 4.72
CA TYR A 73 2.47 -3.50 5.51
C TYR A 73 2.70 -4.85 4.83
N HIS A 74 3.81 -5.50 5.18
CA HIS A 74 4.11 -6.85 4.72
C HIS A 74 3.21 -7.90 5.37
N VAL A 75 2.76 -8.87 4.56
CA VAL A 75 1.91 -10.01 4.96
C VAL A 75 2.63 -11.33 4.72
#